data_AF-A0A9E3NTU8-F1
#
_entry.id   AF-A0A9E3NTU8-F1
#
_cell.length_a   1.000
_cell.length_b   1.000
_cell.length_c   1.000
_cell.angle_alpha   90.00
_cell.angle_beta   90.00
_cell.angle_gamma   90.00
#
_symmetry.space_group_name_H-M   'P 1'
#
loop_
_entity.id
_entity.type
_entity.pdbx_description
1 polymer ?
#
loop_
_entity_poly.entity_id
_entity_poly.type
_entity_poly.pdbx_seq_one_letter_code
_entity_poly.pdbx_strand_id
1 'polypeptide(L)'
;MAVPPLAWLESRGAQRDVLDGLRAIAGDWATLWRECPRGDWLLGIACRLDVDHRALVRAAALSARTSLDDFEGPEAGRVLDLADAWSRGEAAGEEVAAATRALDAAITEVVDPRAGAAGRAAQAVGLGVVDRDVLASAPAFAAEATIVSTLDCGLELAMRAAHGACADAVRKAIPWSDVEAAVERLQ
;
A
#
# COMPACT_ATOMS: atom_id res chain seq x y z
N MET A 1 8.91 2.96 -28.78
CA MET A 1 7.62 3.29 -28.14
C MET A 1 7.60 2.58 -26.80
N ALA A 2 7.29 3.28 -25.71
CA ALA A 2 7.16 2.64 -24.40
C ALA A 2 6.09 1.55 -24.45
N VAL A 3 6.34 0.43 -23.74
CA VAL A 3 5.37 -0.67 -23.65
C VAL A 3 4.09 -0.13 -23.00
N PRO A 4 2.90 -0.31 -23.61
CA PRO A 4 1.64 0.11 -23.03
C PRO A 4 1.43 -0.51 -21.64
N PRO A 5 0.89 0.24 -20.65
CA PRO A 5 0.80 -0.25 -19.27
C PRO A 5 0.06 -1.58 -19.14
N LEU A 6 -1.08 -1.76 -19.81
CA LEU A 6 -1.83 -3.03 -19.74
C LEU A 6 -1.05 -4.22 -20.29
N ALA A 7 -0.38 -4.05 -21.42
CA ALA A 7 0.42 -5.12 -22.03
C ALA A 7 1.59 -5.50 -21.11
N TRP A 8 2.22 -4.51 -20.49
CA TRP A 8 3.26 -4.76 -19.49
C TRP A 8 2.70 -5.51 -18.27
N LEU A 9 1.58 -5.04 -17.69
CA LEU A 9 0.95 -5.66 -16.52
C LEU A 9 0.54 -7.11 -16.78
N GLU A 10 -0.05 -7.37 -17.95
CA GLU A 10 -0.41 -8.73 -18.39
C GLU A 10 0.83 -9.62 -18.49
N SER A 11 1.94 -9.12 -19.07
CA SER A 11 3.20 -9.86 -19.14
C SER A 11 3.83 -10.16 -17.77
N ARG A 12 3.45 -9.40 -16.73
CA ARG A 12 3.86 -9.60 -15.34
C ARG A 12 2.87 -10.45 -14.53
N GLY A 13 1.87 -11.03 -15.18
CA GLY A 13 0.88 -11.91 -14.55
C GLY A 13 -0.16 -11.17 -13.73
N ALA A 14 -0.45 -9.90 -14.04
CA ALA A 14 -1.56 -9.19 -13.41
C ALA A 14 -2.88 -9.94 -13.62
N GLN A 15 -3.69 -10.02 -12.57
CA GLN A 15 -4.98 -10.70 -12.61
C GLN A 15 -5.97 -9.96 -13.52
N ARG A 16 -6.94 -10.70 -14.05
CA ARG A 16 -7.88 -10.18 -15.06
C ARG A 16 -8.72 -9.01 -14.56
N ASP A 17 -9.15 -9.06 -13.30
CA ASP A 17 -9.89 -8.01 -12.62
C ASP A 17 -9.09 -6.70 -12.49
N VAL A 18 -7.79 -6.79 -12.22
CA VAL A 18 -6.87 -5.64 -12.22
C VAL A 18 -6.78 -5.03 -13.63
N LEU A 19 -6.58 -5.87 -14.64
CA LEU A 19 -6.51 -5.42 -16.04
C LEU A 19 -7.82 -4.76 -16.50
N ASP A 20 -8.97 -5.34 -16.14
CA ASP A 20 -10.28 -4.81 -16.46
C ASP A 20 -10.53 -3.48 -15.74
N GLY A 21 -10.18 -3.38 -14.44
CA GLY A 21 -10.33 -2.18 -13.64
C GLY A 21 -9.46 -1.00 -14.08
N LEU A 22 -8.29 -1.27 -14.67
CA LEU A 22 -7.38 -0.23 -15.18
C LEU A 22 -7.66 0.16 -16.64
N ARG A 23 -8.50 -0.58 -17.37
CA ARG A 23 -8.67 -0.43 -18.82
C ARG A 23 -8.98 1.01 -19.27
N ALA A 24 -9.79 1.72 -18.51
CA ALA A 24 -10.22 3.09 -18.86
C ALA A 24 -9.12 4.15 -18.69
N ILE A 25 -8.07 3.86 -17.90
CA ILE A 25 -7.05 4.84 -17.48
C ILE A 25 -5.63 4.43 -17.89
N ALA A 26 -5.46 3.26 -18.51
CA ALA A 26 -4.16 2.68 -18.85
C ALA A 26 -3.72 2.95 -20.30
N GLY A 27 -4.15 4.09 -20.87
CA GLY A 27 -3.71 4.54 -22.21
C GLY A 27 -2.22 4.90 -22.26
N ASP A 28 -1.71 5.43 -21.15
CA ASP A 28 -0.30 5.72 -20.90
C ASP A 28 0.01 5.61 -19.40
N TRP A 29 1.30 5.54 -19.06
CA TRP A 29 1.74 5.34 -17.68
C TRP A 29 1.45 6.53 -16.76
N ALA A 30 1.53 7.77 -17.26
CA ALA A 30 1.31 8.97 -16.45
C ALA A 30 -0.16 9.10 -16.07
N THR A 31 -1.06 8.86 -17.03
CA THR A 31 -2.51 8.82 -16.80
C THR A 31 -2.88 7.69 -15.83
N LEU A 32 -2.35 6.48 -16.03
CA LEU A 32 -2.56 5.37 -15.11
C LEU A 32 -2.14 5.72 -13.69
N TRP A 33 -0.93 6.25 -13.51
CA TRP A 33 -0.40 6.61 -12.20
C TRP A 33 -1.26 7.67 -11.53
N ARG A 34 -1.65 8.71 -12.26
CA ARG A 34 -2.47 9.83 -11.76
C ARG A 34 -3.90 9.42 -11.40
N GLU A 35 -4.51 8.51 -12.17
CA GLU A 35 -5.96 8.26 -12.09
C GLU A 35 -6.32 6.92 -11.44
N CYS A 36 -5.35 6.02 -11.20
CA CYS A 36 -5.62 4.75 -10.51
C CYS A 36 -6.25 5.00 -9.12
N PRO A 37 -7.47 4.51 -8.86
CA PRO A 37 -8.15 4.83 -7.61
C PRO A 37 -7.63 4.04 -6.41
N ARG A 38 -6.72 3.08 -6.62
CA ARG A 38 -6.36 2.06 -5.65
C ARG A 38 -4.87 2.11 -5.28
N GLY A 39 -4.59 2.40 -4.01
CA GLY A 39 -3.22 2.43 -3.50
C GLY A 39 -2.48 1.09 -3.56
N ASP A 40 -3.19 -0.02 -3.34
CA ASP A 40 -2.62 -1.37 -3.45
C ASP A 40 -2.18 -1.71 -4.86
N TRP A 41 -2.93 -1.28 -5.86
CA TRP A 41 -2.55 -1.42 -7.26
C TRP A 41 -1.34 -0.55 -7.61
N LEU A 42 -1.36 0.74 -7.23
CA LEU A 42 -0.22 1.64 -7.47
C LEU A 42 1.07 1.13 -6.81
N LEU A 43 0.99 0.70 -5.55
CA LEU A 43 2.14 0.21 -4.81
C LEU A 43 2.65 -1.12 -5.38
N GLY A 44 1.75 -2.02 -5.76
CA GLY A 44 2.11 -3.27 -6.44
C GLY A 44 2.75 -3.07 -7.81
N ILE A 45 2.35 -2.01 -8.53
CA ILE A 45 2.96 -1.59 -9.80
C ILE A 45 4.36 -1.01 -9.55
N ALA A 46 4.50 -0.06 -8.63
CA ALA A 46 5.78 0.55 -8.27
C ALA A 46 6.78 -0.50 -7.79
N CYS A 47 6.32 -1.49 -7.02
CA CYS A 47 7.15 -2.62 -6.59
C CYS A 47 7.73 -3.37 -7.81
N ARG A 48 6.89 -3.72 -8.79
CA ARG A 48 7.31 -4.46 -10.01
C ARG A 48 8.12 -3.62 -11.00
N LEU A 49 8.00 -2.30 -10.95
CA LEU A 49 8.84 -1.36 -11.69
C LEU A 49 10.23 -1.16 -11.05
N ASP A 50 10.48 -1.82 -9.93
CA ASP A 50 11.73 -1.70 -9.16
C ASP A 50 12.00 -0.26 -8.69
N VAL A 51 10.95 0.41 -8.19
CA VAL A 51 11.09 1.66 -7.44
C VAL A 51 11.84 1.39 -6.13
N ASP A 52 12.58 2.39 -5.63
CA ASP A 52 13.37 2.32 -4.40
C ASP A 52 12.58 1.74 -3.22
N HIS A 53 13.17 0.75 -2.55
CA HIS A 53 12.49 -0.01 -1.49
C HIS A 53 12.12 0.88 -0.30
N ARG A 54 12.95 1.86 0.05
CA ARG A 54 12.63 2.80 1.15
C ARG A 54 11.43 3.68 0.78
N ALA A 55 11.30 4.09 -0.49
CA ALA A 55 10.12 4.79 -0.98
C ALA A 55 8.85 3.93 -0.92
N LEU A 56 8.95 2.64 -1.26
CA LEU A 56 7.84 1.69 -1.14
C LEU A 56 7.39 1.51 0.32
N VAL A 57 8.34 1.37 1.26
CA VAL A 57 8.02 1.27 2.70
C VAL A 57 7.34 2.54 3.20
N ARG A 58 7.82 3.73 2.82
CA ARG A 58 7.16 5.00 3.16
C ARG A 58 5.74 5.07 2.61
N ALA A 59 5.53 4.67 1.36
CA ALA A 59 4.21 4.65 0.74
C ALA A 59 3.25 3.72 1.50
N ALA A 60 3.68 2.50 1.80
CA ALA A 60 2.91 1.54 2.58
C ALA A 60 2.59 2.08 3.99
N ALA A 61 3.57 2.71 4.65
CA ALA A 61 3.39 3.30 5.96
C ALA A 61 2.37 4.46 5.95
N LEU A 62 2.45 5.35 4.96
CA LEU A 62 1.46 6.43 4.80
C LEU A 62 0.06 5.88 4.54
N SER A 63 -0.08 4.81 3.75
CA SER A 63 -1.36 4.14 3.53
C SER A 63 -1.89 3.49 4.82
N ALA A 64 -1.06 2.74 5.55
CA ALA A 64 -1.47 2.12 6.81
C ALA A 64 -1.89 3.16 7.88
N ARG A 65 -1.30 4.35 7.86
CA ARG A 65 -1.71 5.45 8.76
C ARG A 65 -3.12 5.96 8.52
N THR A 66 -3.74 5.73 7.35
CA THR A 66 -5.12 6.19 7.11
C THR A 66 -6.15 5.45 7.96
N SER A 67 -5.81 4.29 8.50
CA SER A 67 -6.64 3.50 9.39
C SER A 67 -6.03 3.29 10.78
N LEU A 68 -4.97 4.03 11.16
CA LEU A 68 -4.25 3.77 12.41
C LEU A 68 -5.14 3.95 13.64
N ASP A 69 -6.01 4.96 13.62
CA ASP A 69 -6.93 5.27 14.74
C ASP A 69 -7.97 4.16 14.99
N ASP A 70 -8.08 3.19 14.07
CA ASP A 70 -8.97 2.05 14.19
C ASP A 70 -8.36 0.88 14.98
N PHE A 71 -7.05 0.91 15.24
CA PHE A 71 -6.36 -0.10 16.05
C PHE A 71 -6.10 0.42 17.46
N GLU A 72 -6.57 -0.32 18.46
CA GLU A 72 -6.30 0.02 19.86
C GLU A 72 -4.90 -0.41 20.28
N GLY A 73 -4.18 0.49 20.95
CA GLY A 73 -2.84 0.22 21.49
C GLY A 73 -1.69 0.82 20.68
N PRO A 74 -0.49 0.89 21.26
CA PRO A 74 0.66 1.56 20.65
C PRO A 74 1.36 0.72 19.58
N GLU A 75 1.08 -0.57 19.46
CA GLU A 75 1.87 -1.53 18.68
C GLU A 75 1.89 -1.20 17.19
N ALA A 76 0.72 -0.91 16.61
CA ALA A 76 0.58 -0.56 15.20
C ALA A 76 1.35 0.74 14.89
N GLY A 77 1.15 1.79 15.69
CA GLY A 77 1.86 3.06 15.56
C GLY A 77 3.39 2.87 15.67
N ARG A 78 3.84 2.07 16.63
CA ARG A 78 5.26 1.78 16.83
C ARG A 78 5.90 1.11 15.63
N VAL A 79 5.23 0.15 14.99
CA VAL A 79 5.74 -0.48 13.74
C VAL A 79 5.88 0.56 12.63
N LEU A 80 4.88 1.42 12.46
CA LEU A 80 4.88 2.44 11.41
C LEU A 80 5.96 3.50 11.64
N ASP A 81 6.19 3.91 12.89
CA ASP A 81 7.24 4.87 13.24
C ASP A 81 8.64 4.28 13.02
N LEU A 82 8.86 3.01 13.40
CA LEU A 82 10.13 2.33 13.17
C LEU A 82 10.38 2.04 11.68
N ALA A 83 9.37 1.68 10.91
CA ALA A 83 9.51 1.48 9.47
C ALA A 83 9.85 2.79 8.74
N ASP A 84 9.26 3.90 9.17
CA ASP A 84 9.58 5.23 8.65
C ASP A 84 11.02 5.66 9.02
N ALA A 85 11.45 5.43 10.27
CA ALA A 85 12.83 5.63 10.70
C ALA A 85 13.83 4.75 9.92
N TRP A 86 13.50 3.47 9.71
CA TRP A 86 14.30 2.56 8.89
C TRP A 86 14.44 3.08 7.45
N SER A 87 13.36 3.63 6.87
CA SER A 87 13.38 4.20 5.52
C SER A 87 14.33 5.39 5.39
N ARG A 88 14.64 6.07 6.50
CA ARG A 88 15.64 7.14 6.59
C ARG A 88 17.03 6.65 7.00
N GLY A 89 17.18 5.38 7.36
CA GLY A 89 18.42 4.81 7.88
C GLY A 89 18.67 5.10 9.36
N GLU A 90 17.61 5.44 10.10
CA GLU A 90 17.66 5.80 11.53
C GLU A 90 17.31 4.64 12.47
N ALA A 91 16.79 3.53 11.93
CA ALA A 91 16.46 2.32 12.69
C ALA A 91 16.93 1.06 11.95
N ALA A 92 17.25 0.02 12.70
CA ALA A 92 17.63 -1.28 12.16
C ALA A 92 16.41 -2.13 11.77
N GLY A 93 16.59 -3.03 10.80
CA GLY A 93 15.52 -3.95 10.38
C GLY A 93 15.07 -4.88 11.52
N GLU A 94 15.99 -5.24 12.42
CA GLU A 94 15.73 -6.07 13.59
C GLU A 94 14.78 -5.39 14.59
N GLU A 95 14.85 -4.06 14.71
CA GLU A 95 13.96 -3.29 15.57
C GLU A 95 12.53 -3.29 15.01
N VAL A 96 12.40 -3.11 13.68
CA VAL A 96 11.12 -3.24 12.98
C VAL A 96 10.56 -4.65 13.14
N ALA A 97 11.38 -5.67 12.96
CA ALA A 97 10.96 -7.07 13.09
C ALA A 97 10.51 -7.41 14.52
N ALA A 98 11.18 -6.88 15.54
CA ALA A 98 10.78 -7.04 16.94
C ALA A 98 9.43 -6.38 17.23
N ALA A 99 9.21 -5.14 16.76
CA ALA A 99 7.93 -4.46 16.90
C ALA A 99 6.81 -5.19 16.13
N THR A 100 7.13 -5.73 14.95
CA THR A 100 6.17 -6.47 14.12
C THR A 100 5.69 -7.75 14.80
N ARG A 101 6.58 -8.47 15.51
CA ARG A 101 6.18 -9.64 16.32
C ARG A 101 5.29 -9.27 17.51
N ALA A 102 5.54 -8.13 18.15
CA ALA A 102 4.68 -7.66 19.23
C ALA A 102 3.29 -7.28 18.71
N LEU A 103 3.22 -6.62 17.55
CA LEU A 103 1.96 -6.31 16.86
C LEU A 103 1.20 -7.58 16.45
N ASP A 104 1.88 -8.60 15.93
CA ASP A 104 1.25 -9.88 15.55
C ASP A 104 0.54 -10.55 16.73
N ALA A 105 1.18 -10.55 17.90
CA ALA A 105 0.55 -11.05 19.13
C ALA A 105 -0.67 -10.22 19.53
N ALA A 106 -0.61 -8.88 19.40
CA ALA A 106 -1.75 -8.01 19.69
C ALA A 106 -2.93 -8.24 18.71
N ILE A 107 -2.65 -8.39 17.41
CA ILE A 107 -3.67 -8.66 16.38
C ILE A 107 -4.43 -9.96 16.66
N THR A 108 -3.76 -10.99 17.19
CA THR A 108 -4.39 -12.29 17.48
C THR A 108 -5.53 -12.19 18.49
N GLU A 109 -5.48 -11.21 19.39
CA GLU A 109 -6.51 -10.98 20.42
C GLU A 109 -7.65 -10.05 19.92
N VAL A 110 -7.51 -9.46 18.73
CA VAL A 110 -8.49 -8.51 18.19
C VAL A 110 -9.71 -9.26 17.63
N VAL A 111 -10.88 -8.97 18.20
CA VAL A 111 -12.16 -9.52 17.74
C VAL A 111 -12.82 -8.65 16.67
N ASP A 112 -12.66 -7.32 16.77
CA ASP A 112 -13.27 -6.38 15.83
C ASP A 112 -12.58 -6.44 14.46
N PRO A 113 -13.30 -6.77 13.36
CA PRO A 113 -12.69 -6.92 12.04
C PRO A 113 -12.03 -5.64 11.51
N ARG A 114 -12.57 -4.46 11.86
CA ARG A 114 -12.01 -3.16 11.44
C ARG A 114 -10.66 -2.94 12.12
N ALA A 115 -10.58 -3.10 13.44
CA ALA A 115 -9.32 -3.05 14.16
C ALA A 115 -8.34 -4.11 13.64
N GLY A 116 -8.80 -5.34 13.39
CA GLY A 116 -7.98 -6.40 12.84
C GLY A 116 -7.36 -6.05 11.47
N ALA A 117 -8.14 -5.41 10.59
CA ALA A 117 -7.66 -4.92 9.30
C ALA A 117 -6.63 -3.79 9.46
N ALA A 118 -6.87 -2.82 10.35
CA ALA A 118 -5.92 -1.75 10.63
C ALA A 118 -4.58 -2.28 11.18
N GLY A 119 -4.63 -3.27 12.08
CA GLY A 119 -3.44 -3.96 12.59
C GLY A 119 -2.68 -4.68 11.46
N ARG A 120 -3.38 -5.43 10.59
CA ARG A 120 -2.77 -6.10 9.43
C ARG A 120 -2.15 -5.12 8.44
N ALA A 121 -2.71 -3.92 8.28
CA ALA A 121 -2.11 -2.87 7.46
C ALA A 121 -0.73 -2.47 7.98
N ALA A 122 -0.60 -2.20 9.29
CA ALA A 122 0.69 -1.89 9.90
C ALA A 122 1.65 -3.09 9.90
N GLN A 123 1.14 -4.31 10.12
CA GLN A 123 1.94 -5.53 10.04
C GLN A 123 2.56 -5.74 8.66
N ALA A 124 1.80 -5.52 7.58
CA ALA A 124 2.30 -5.61 6.21
C ALA A 124 3.46 -4.62 5.95
N VAL A 125 3.44 -3.43 6.56
CA VAL A 125 4.57 -2.48 6.49
C VAL A 125 5.80 -3.06 7.20
N GLY A 126 5.62 -3.60 8.39
CA GLY A 126 6.70 -4.19 9.19
C GLY A 126 7.38 -5.39 8.50
N LEU A 127 6.58 -6.32 7.97
CA LEU A 127 7.07 -7.44 7.15
C LEU A 127 7.74 -6.94 5.86
N GLY A 128 7.18 -5.87 5.30
CA GLY A 128 7.61 -5.23 4.06
C GLY A 128 9.00 -4.61 4.08
N VAL A 129 9.58 -4.40 5.27
CA VAL A 129 10.98 -4.00 5.42
C VAL A 129 11.96 -5.09 4.92
N VAL A 130 11.58 -6.37 5.06
CA VAL A 130 12.40 -7.50 4.59
C VAL A 130 11.90 -8.03 3.25
N ASP A 131 10.58 -8.14 3.08
CA ASP A 131 9.96 -8.68 1.87
C ASP A 131 9.08 -7.62 1.19
N ARG A 132 9.62 -6.95 0.17
CA ARG A 132 8.91 -5.87 -0.52
C ARG A 132 7.58 -6.30 -1.16
N ASP A 133 7.37 -7.58 -1.45
CA ASP A 133 6.19 -8.04 -2.18
C ASP A 133 4.91 -7.97 -1.32
N VAL A 134 5.06 -7.99 0.01
CA VAL A 134 3.93 -7.86 0.94
C VAL A 134 3.46 -6.41 1.14
N LEU A 135 4.25 -5.42 0.70
CA LEU A 135 3.95 -4.00 0.93
C LEU A 135 2.62 -3.57 0.30
N ALA A 136 2.27 -4.13 -0.85
CA ALA A 136 1.02 -3.84 -1.53
C ALA A 136 -0.23 -4.24 -0.71
N SER A 137 -0.09 -5.13 0.28
CA SER A 137 -1.18 -5.51 1.17
C SER A 137 -1.52 -4.42 2.19
N ALA A 138 -0.59 -3.53 2.54
CA ALA A 138 -0.84 -2.45 3.51
C ALA A 138 -1.99 -1.51 3.10
N PRO A 139 -1.98 -0.89 1.91
CA PRO A 139 -3.13 -0.09 1.44
C PRO A 139 -4.42 -0.89 1.25
N ALA A 140 -4.34 -2.20 0.94
CA ALA A 140 -5.53 -3.03 0.82
C ALA A 140 -6.21 -3.21 2.19
N PHE A 141 -5.45 -3.58 3.22
CA PHE A 141 -5.95 -3.73 4.59
C PHE A 141 -6.38 -2.39 5.21
N ALA A 142 -5.68 -1.31 4.91
CA ALA A 142 -6.08 0.02 5.37
C ALA A 142 -7.42 0.46 4.77
N ALA A 143 -7.65 0.15 3.49
CA ALA A 143 -8.94 0.41 2.87
C ALA A 143 -10.04 -0.51 3.44
N GLU A 144 -9.74 -1.79 3.69
CA GLU A 144 -10.64 -2.76 4.32
C GLU A 144 -11.14 -2.27 5.69
N ALA A 145 -10.25 -1.75 6.54
CA ALA A 145 -10.63 -1.23 7.86
C ALA A 145 -11.76 -0.18 7.77
N THR A 146 -11.64 0.76 6.83
CA THR A 146 -12.68 1.76 6.57
C THR A 146 -13.95 1.14 5.98
N ILE A 147 -13.82 0.23 5.01
CA ILE A 147 -14.96 -0.34 4.28
C ILE A 147 -15.84 -1.18 5.20
N VAL A 148 -15.24 -2.02 6.05
CA VAL A 148 -15.96 -2.93 6.95
C VAL A 148 -16.77 -2.17 8.01
N SER A 149 -16.43 -0.92 8.29
CA SER A 149 -17.16 -0.06 9.23
C SER A 149 -18.49 0.49 8.67
N THR A 150 -18.75 0.34 7.36
CA THR A 150 -19.84 1.06 6.69
C THR A 150 -21.10 0.20 6.52
N LEU A 151 -22.25 0.73 6.96
CA LEU A 151 -23.57 0.14 6.73
C LEU A 151 -24.15 0.58 5.35
N ASP A 152 -24.86 -0.35 4.70
CA ASP A 152 -25.21 -0.45 3.27
C ASP A 152 -25.37 0.83 2.44
N CYS A 153 -26.03 1.88 2.94
CA CYS A 153 -26.35 3.07 2.14
C CYS A 153 -25.12 3.92 1.74
N GLY A 154 -23.99 3.75 2.43
CA GLY A 154 -22.76 4.53 2.22
C GLY A 154 -21.59 3.74 1.63
N LEU A 155 -21.76 2.45 1.36
CA LEU A 155 -20.65 1.54 1.07
C LEU A 155 -19.81 1.99 -0.13
N GLU A 156 -20.44 2.37 -1.23
CA GLU A 156 -19.72 2.79 -2.43
C GLU A 156 -18.88 4.05 -2.20
N LEU A 157 -19.42 5.03 -1.47
CA LEU A 157 -18.69 6.25 -1.11
C LEU A 157 -17.53 5.95 -0.16
N ALA A 158 -17.75 5.08 0.83
CA ALA A 158 -16.70 4.64 1.75
C ALA A 158 -15.58 3.91 1.02
N MET A 159 -15.90 3.00 0.11
CA MET A 159 -14.91 2.30 -0.74
C MET A 159 -14.08 3.29 -1.56
N ARG A 160 -14.74 4.24 -2.24
CA ARG A 160 -14.04 5.25 -3.06
C ARG A 160 -13.13 6.12 -2.18
N ALA A 161 -13.61 6.57 -1.03
CA ALA A 161 -12.83 7.40 -0.11
C ALA A 161 -11.63 6.62 0.46
N ALA A 162 -11.83 5.37 0.89
CA ALA A 162 -10.79 4.53 1.46
C ALA A 162 -9.68 4.22 0.45
N HIS A 163 -10.07 3.78 -0.76
CA HIS A 163 -9.10 3.52 -1.83
C HIS A 163 -8.40 4.80 -2.29
N GLY A 164 -9.13 5.90 -2.42
CA GLY A 164 -8.59 7.21 -2.79
C GLY A 164 -7.54 7.72 -1.79
N ALA A 165 -7.84 7.65 -0.48
CA ALA A 165 -6.90 8.03 0.57
C ALA A 165 -5.60 7.21 0.51
N CYS A 166 -5.71 5.90 0.28
CA CYS A 166 -4.54 5.04 0.09
C CYS A 166 -3.76 5.38 -1.19
N ALA A 167 -4.45 5.68 -2.29
CA ALA A 167 -3.81 6.06 -3.55
C ALA A 167 -3.06 7.39 -3.43
N ASP A 168 -3.65 8.38 -2.76
CA ASP A 168 -3.01 9.66 -2.49
C ASP A 168 -1.80 9.52 -1.57
N ALA A 169 -1.88 8.64 -0.56
CA ALA A 169 -0.75 8.31 0.30
C ALA A 169 0.43 7.72 -0.49
N VAL A 170 0.16 6.81 -1.44
CA VAL A 170 1.19 6.23 -2.32
C VAL A 170 1.81 7.30 -3.21
N ARG A 171 1.01 8.12 -3.89
CA ARG A 171 1.53 9.20 -4.76
C ARG A 171 2.32 10.26 -4.01
N LYS A 172 1.96 10.51 -2.75
CA LYS A 172 2.68 11.44 -1.88
C LYS A 172 4.08 10.93 -1.56
N ALA A 173 4.25 9.63 -1.34
CA ALA A 173 5.55 9.01 -1.07
C ALA A 173 6.37 8.71 -2.33
N ILE A 174 5.68 8.42 -3.45
CA ILE A 174 6.27 8.04 -4.73
C ILE A 174 5.74 9.01 -5.79
N PRO A 175 6.42 10.16 -6.01
CA PRO A 175 6.04 11.10 -7.05
C PRO A 175 6.19 10.46 -8.44
N TRP A 176 5.48 11.02 -9.43
CA TRP A 176 5.53 10.53 -10.81
C TRP A 176 6.97 10.44 -11.35
N SER A 177 7.85 11.38 -10.99
CA SER A 177 9.27 11.38 -11.42
C SER A 177 10.00 10.06 -11.13
N ASP A 178 9.69 9.43 -9.99
CA ASP A 178 10.35 8.19 -9.58
C ASP A 178 9.85 7.01 -10.42
N VAL A 179 8.57 7.04 -10.79
CA VAL A 179 7.91 6.04 -11.64
C VAL A 179 8.31 6.23 -13.09
N GLU A 180 8.37 7.46 -13.57
CA GLU A 180 8.78 7.83 -14.93
C GLU A 180 10.18 7.29 -15.23
N ALA A 181 11.13 7.55 -14.33
CA ALA A 181 12.49 7.03 -14.44
C ALA A 181 12.53 5.49 -14.49
N ALA A 182 11.60 4.80 -13.83
CA ALA A 182 11.48 3.35 -13.87
C ALA A 182 10.84 2.84 -15.16
N VAL A 183 9.83 3.54 -15.67
CA VAL A 183 9.14 3.23 -16.93
C VAL A 183 10.06 3.44 -18.13
N GLU A 184 10.92 4.46 -18.11
CA GLU A 184 11.91 4.70 -19.17
C GLU A 184 12.89 3.53 -19.33
N ARG A 185 13.19 2.80 -18.26
CA ARG A 185 14.04 1.58 -18.31
C ARG A 185 13.35 0.37 -18.95
N LEU A 186 12.04 0.45 -19.22
CA LEU A 186 11.30 -0.61 -19.92
C LEU A 186 11.43 -0.54 -21.44
N GLN A 187 12.05 0.53 -21.97
CA GLN A 187 12.28 0.75 -23.40
C GLN A 187 13.52 0.01 -23.90
#